data_AF-A0A8C4J3G9-F1
#
_entry.id   AF-A0A8C4J3G9-F1
#
_cell.length_a   1.000
_cell.length_b   1.000
_cell.length_c   1.000
_cell.angle_alpha   90.00
_cell.angle_beta   90.00
_cell.angle_gamma   90.00
#
_symmetry.space_group_name_H-M   'P 1'
#
loop_
_entity.id
_entity.type
_entity.pdbx_description
1 polymer ?
#
loop_
_entity_poly.entity_id
_entity_poly.type
_entity_poly.pdbx_seq_one_letter_code
_entity_poly.pdbx_strand_id
1 'polypeptide(L)'
;MSARHLPWVLGILHGCSASSMGARHLPWEGGVDSAFRSARPATASGPARRLYQVKGRKNIRASERDLSWASFNTGDCFILDLGESILVWCGAKSNVLERSKAQDLAAAIRDGERRGKARLELVADGEEPPEMLQVLGPKPALQEGSPEEDITADQRNAGAAVLYKVSDATGRMDLTQVATSSPFSQTLLCTDDCFVLDNGTCGKIYVWKGRKANEQERQAALKVAEEFIARVGYSPRTQVEILPQGRESPLFKQFFSGWK
;
A
#
# COMPACT_ATOMS: atom_id res chain seq x y z
N MET A 1 56.18 -51.96 -5.01
CA MET A 1 56.91 -51.13 -6.00
C MET A 1 56.95 -49.70 -5.47
N SER A 2 58.18 -49.22 -5.22
CA SER A 2 58.67 -47.83 -5.11
C SER A 2 57.71 -46.64 -4.85
N ALA A 3 57.98 -45.90 -3.76
CA ALA A 3 58.51 -44.50 -3.69
C ALA A 3 58.01 -43.46 -4.73
N ARG A 4 57.85 -42.14 -4.49
CA ARG A 4 58.26 -41.16 -3.45
C ARG A 4 57.75 -39.76 -3.90
N HIS A 5 57.67 -38.81 -2.97
CA HIS A 5 58.05 -37.38 -3.07
C HIS A 5 57.31 -36.36 -3.99
N LEU A 6 56.44 -35.55 -3.35
CA LEU A 6 56.48 -34.07 -3.14
C LEU A 6 57.84 -33.32 -3.41
N PRO A 7 57.96 -31.95 -3.35
CA PRO A 7 57.34 -30.79 -4.08
C PRO A 7 58.37 -29.63 -4.44
N TRP A 8 57.88 -28.41 -4.77
CA TRP A 8 58.50 -27.04 -4.76
C TRP A 8 59.29 -26.53 -6.01
N VAL A 9 58.83 -25.45 -6.67
CA VAL A 9 59.20 -23.99 -6.55
C VAL A 9 60.58 -23.62 -7.12
N LEU A 10 60.62 -22.67 -8.08
CA LEU A 10 61.40 -21.42 -8.00
C LEU A 10 61.20 -20.53 -9.24
N GLY A 11 61.19 -19.21 -9.04
CA GLY A 11 61.27 -18.20 -10.11
C GLY A 11 61.05 -16.78 -9.58
N ILE A 12 62.08 -16.22 -8.93
CA ILE A 12 62.13 -14.93 -8.24
C ILE A 12 62.96 -13.91 -9.08
N LEU A 13 62.47 -12.66 -9.12
CA LEU A 13 63.12 -11.34 -9.28
C LEU A 13 63.96 -10.99 -10.53
N HIS A 14 63.68 -9.82 -11.14
CA HIS A 14 64.41 -8.56 -10.91
C HIS A 14 63.84 -7.40 -11.77
N GLY A 15 63.89 -6.18 -11.25
CA GLY A 15 64.11 -4.98 -12.08
C GLY A 15 63.15 -3.79 -11.91
N CYS A 16 63.47 -2.91 -10.97
CA CYS A 16 62.89 -1.58 -10.76
C CYS A 16 63.03 -0.64 -11.97
N SER A 17 62.08 0.29 -12.13
CA SER A 17 62.39 1.74 -12.11
C SER A 17 61.12 2.56 -11.91
N ALA A 18 61.23 3.54 -11.02
CA ALA A 18 60.19 4.45 -10.59
C ALA A 18 60.06 5.66 -11.53
N SER A 19 58.86 6.23 -11.60
CA SER A 19 58.70 7.69 -11.68
C SER A 19 57.38 8.11 -11.05
N SER A 20 57.54 8.99 -10.07
CA SER A 20 56.55 9.71 -9.29
C SER A 20 55.68 10.64 -10.13
N MET A 21 54.43 10.86 -9.73
CA MET A 21 53.93 12.16 -9.26
C MET A 21 52.39 12.15 -9.17
N GLY A 22 51.87 12.78 -8.12
CA GLY A 22 50.56 13.40 -8.18
C GLY A 22 49.48 12.86 -7.25
N ALA A 23 49.70 12.89 -5.93
CA ALA A 23 48.60 13.01 -5.00
C ALA A 23 48.00 14.42 -5.16
N ARG A 24 46.74 14.51 -5.61
CA ARG A 24 45.91 15.71 -5.46
C ARG A 24 44.60 15.31 -4.80
N HIS A 25 44.44 15.78 -3.58
CA HIS A 25 43.14 15.96 -2.94
C HIS A 25 42.32 17.02 -3.68
N LEU A 26 41.01 16.97 -3.41
CA LEU A 26 39.94 17.96 -3.61
C LEU A 26 39.01 17.65 -4.80
N PRO A 27 37.71 17.98 -4.70
CA PRO A 27 36.82 17.96 -3.53
C PRO A 27 35.52 17.17 -3.83
N TRP A 28 34.82 16.73 -2.79
CA TRP A 28 33.43 16.31 -2.92
C TRP A 28 32.60 17.53 -3.30
N GLU A 29 32.30 17.68 -4.59
CA GLU A 29 31.20 18.55 -5.01
C GLU A 29 29.90 17.83 -4.71
N GLY A 30 29.16 18.39 -3.76
CA GLY A 30 27.75 18.09 -3.59
C GLY A 30 26.99 18.46 -4.86
N GLY A 31 26.35 17.47 -5.44
CA GLY A 31 25.16 17.63 -6.26
C GLY A 31 24.04 16.87 -5.57
N VAL A 32 22.96 17.55 -5.21
CA VAL A 32 21.68 16.94 -4.81
C VAL A 32 21.06 16.27 -6.03
N ASP A 33 21.67 15.19 -6.50
CA ASP A 33 21.12 14.43 -7.61
C ASP A 33 20.00 13.53 -7.09
N SER A 34 18.83 13.73 -7.69
CA SER A 34 17.65 12.86 -7.61
C SER A 34 16.73 13.05 -6.40
N ALA A 35 16.31 14.30 -6.16
CA ALA A 35 15.13 14.61 -5.33
C ALA A 35 13.79 14.54 -6.12
N PHE A 36 13.80 14.14 -7.39
CA PHE A 36 12.57 13.90 -8.15
C PHE A 36 12.72 12.62 -8.96
N ARG A 37 12.30 11.49 -8.38
CA ARG A 37 11.92 10.34 -9.21
C ARG A 37 10.79 10.83 -10.11
N SER A 38 11.05 10.80 -11.41
CA SER A 38 10.12 11.20 -12.47
C SER A 38 8.77 10.54 -12.24
N ALA A 39 7.81 11.34 -11.78
CA ALA A 39 6.40 10.97 -11.86
C ALA A 39 6.11 10.75 -13.35
N ARG A 40 5.42 9.66 -13.65
CA ARG A 40 4.88 9.36 -14.98
C ARG A 40 4.32 10.65 -15.60
N PRO A 41 4.49 10.91 -16.92
CA PRO A 41 3.89 12.07 -17.54
C PRO A 41 2.40 12.11 -17.19
N ALA A 42 2.01 13.23 -16.57
CA ALA A 42 0.65 13.52 -16.18
C ALA A 42 -0.23 13.60 -17.44
N THR A 43 -0.72 12.46 -17.88
CA THR A 43 -1.90 12.41 -18.73
C THR A 43 -3.09 12.45 -17.78
N ALA A 44 -3.82 13.57 -17.85
CA ALA A 44 -4.89 14.04 -16.98
C ALA A 44 -4.43 14.75 -15.69
N SER A 45 -4.35 16.08 -15.76
CA SER A 45 -4.43 17.00 -14.63
C SER A 45 -5.83 16.95 -14.00
N GLY A 46 -6.17 15.80 -13.41
CA GLY A 46 -7.43 15.56 -12.71
C GLY A 46 -7.20 14.62 -11.52
N PRO A 47 -8.13 14.55 -10.57
CA PRO A 47 -8.07 13.60 -9.46
C PRO A 47 -7.89 12.17 -10.00
N ALA A 48 -7.00 11.40 -9.37
CA ALA A 48 -6.73 10.03 -9.78
C ALA A 48 -8.02 9.19 -9.69
N ARG A 49 -8.40 8.57 -10.80
CA ARG A 49 -9.55 7.66 -10.87
C ARG A 49 -9.17 6.32 -10.26
N ARG A 50 -10.03 5.77 -9.41
CA ARG A 50 -9.76 4.52 -8.68
C ARG A 50 -10.99 3.63 -8.67
N LEU A 51 -10.76 2.32 -8.62
CA LEU A 51 -11.80 1.31 -8.44
C LEU A 51 -11.48 0.50 -7.19
N TYR A 52 -12.47 0.34 -6.32
CA TYR A 52 -12.36 -0.52 -5.15
C TYR A 52 -13.38 -1.65 -5.23
N GLN A 53 -12.95 -2.88 -5.04
CA GLN A 53 -13.83 -4.03 -4.82
C GLN A 53 -14.06 -4.17 -3.32
N VAL A 54 -15.33 -4.19 -2.91
CA VAL A 54 -15.78 -4.38 -1.54
C VAL A 54 -16.28 -5.82 -1.41
N LYS A 55 -15.50 -6.66 -0.73
CA LYS A 55 -15.75 -8.10 -0.64
C LYS A 55 -15.59 -8.65 0.76
N GLY A 56 -16.47 -9.56 1.13
CA GLY A 56 -16.39 -10.40 2.33
C GLY A 56 -17.76 -10.71 2.92
N ARG A 57 -17.78 -11.60 3.91
CA ARG A 57 -19.02 -12.00 4.59
C ARG A 57 -19.17 -11.32 5.94
N LYS A 58 -18.11 -11.33 6.76
CA LYS A 58 -18.06 -10.69 8.08
C LYS A 58 -16.91 -9.69 8.16
N ASN A 59 -15.75 -10.04 7.60
CA ASN A 59 -14.55 -9.19 7.58
C ASN A 59 -14.43 -8.51 6.21
N ILE A 60 -15.38 -7.64 5.91
CA ILE A 60 -15.50 -7.00 4.60
C ILE A 60 -14.43 -5.93 4.41
N ARG A 61 -13.73 -5.99 3.27
CA ARG A 61 -12.72 -4.99 2.88
C ARG A 61 -12.89 -4.47 1.48
N ALA A 62 -12.49 -3.22 1.34
CA ALA A 62 -12.26 -2.55 0.08
C ALA A 62 -10.79 -2.67 -0.33
N SER A 63 -10.54 -3.37 -1.43
CA SER A 63 -9.24 -3.48 -2.08
C SER A 63 -9.25 -2.75 -3.42
N GLU A 64 -8.20 -1.97 -3.70
CA GLU A 64 -8.04 -1.31 -5.00
C GLU A 64 -7.85 -2.34 -6.12
N ARG A 65 -8.50 -2.12 -7.25
CA ARG A 65 -8.47 -2.98 -8.45
C ARG A 65 -8.22 -2.15 -9.70
N ASP A 66 -7.86 -2.83 -10.78
CA ASP A 66 -7.72 -2.20 -12.08
C ASP A 66 -9.04 -1.59 -12.53
N LEU A 67 -8.98 -0.37 -13.07
CA LEU A 67 -10.14 0.38 -13.56
C LEU A 67 -10.67 -0.22 -14.87
N SER A 68 -11.31 -1.39 -14.79
CA SER A 68 -11.75 -2.19 -15.93
C SER A 68 -12.91 -3.09 -15.54
N TRP A 69 -13.81 -3.39 -16.48
CA TRP A 69 -14.87 -4.39 -16.32
C TRP A 69 -14.35 -5.79 -15.96
N ALA A 70 -13.10 -6.12 -16.30
CA ALA A 70 -12.48 -7.40 -15.91
C ALA A 70 -12.33 -7.57 -14.39
N SER A 71 -12.36 -6.46 -13.63
CA SER A 71 -12.34 -6.49 -12.16
C SER A 71 -13.71 -6.76 -11.54
N PHE A 72 -14.80 -6.56 -12.30
CA PHE A 72 -16.16 -6.66 -11.79
C PHE A 72 -16.69 -8.09 -11.80
N ASN A 73 -17.58 -8.37 -10.85
CA ASN A 73 -18.43 -9.56 -10.83
C ASN A 73 -19.80 -9.19 -10.26
N THR A 74 -20.82 -10.02 -10.49
CA THR A 74 -22.19 -9.71 -10.03
C THR A 74 -22.43 -10.01 -8.55
N GLY A 75 -21.46 -10.61 -7.86
CA GLY A 75 -21.55 -11.01 -6.45
C GLY A 75 -21.00 -10.00 -5.44
N ASP A 76 -20.32 -8.95 -5.88
CA ASP A 76 -19.67 -7.98 -4.98
C ASP A 76 -20.19 -6.54 -5.20
N CYS A 77 -19.79 -5.64 -4.31
CA CYS A 77 -19.96 -4.20 -4.49
C CYS A 77 -18.65 -3.54 -4.95
N PHE A 78 -18.76 -2.49 -5.74
CA PHE A 78 -17.62 -1.75 -6.26
C PHE A 78 -17.81 -0.25 -6.02
N ILE A 79 -16.75 0.43 -5.60
CA ILE A 79 -16.72 1.89 -5.49
C ILE A 79 -15.84 2.41 -6.62
N LEU A 80 -16.49 3.06 -7.59
CA LEU A 80 -15.83 3.77 -8.68
C LEU A 80 -15.68 5.23 -8.30
N ASP A 81 -14.45 5.62 -8.09
CA ASP A 81 -14.09 6.94 -7.61
C ASP A 81 -13.48 7.77 -8.75
N LEU A 82 -14.22 8.78 -9.21
CA LEU A 82 -13.87 9.62 -10.35
C LEU A 82 -13.48 11.05 -9.94
N GLY A 83 -13.26 11.29 -8.65
CA GLY A 83 -12.93 12.63 -8.14
C GLY A 83 -14.14 13.44 -7.71
N GLU A 84 -14.90 13.95 -8.69
CA GLU A 84 -16.10 14.77 -8.44
C GLU A 84 -17.37 13.94 -8.27
N SER A 85 -17.34 12.69 -8.72
CA SER A 85 -18.39 11.70 -8.57
C SER A 85 -17.81 10.42 -7.95
N ILE A 86 -18.61 9.80 -7.09
CA ILE A 86 -18.32 8.50 -6.46
C ILE A 86 -19.54 7.63 -6.72
N LEU A 87 -19.36 6.58 -7.52
CA LEU A 87 -20.41 5.65 -7.90
C LEU A 87 -20.24 4.37 -7.10
N VAL A 88 -21.26 3.97 -6.34
CA VAL A 88 -21.29 2.69 -5.64
C VAL A 88 -22.11 1.73 -6.49
N TRP A 89 -21.43 0.87 -7.24
CA TRP A 89 -22.06 -0.16 -8.05
C TRP A 89 -22.29 -1.41 -7.21
N CYS A 90 -23.53 -1.90 -7.17
CA CYS A 90 -23.91 -3.10 -6.42
C CYS A 90 -24.30 -4.21 -7.40
N GLY A 91 -23.50 -5.29 -7.42
CA GLY A 91 -23.82 -6.46 -8.22
C GLY A 91 -25.15 -7.08 -7.81
N ALA A 92 -25.87 -7.67 -8.77
CA ALA A 92 -27.20 -8.23 -8.53
C ALA A 92 -27.26 -9.23 -7.37
N LYS A 93 -26.16 -9.99 -7.15
CA LYS A 93 -26.03 -11.02 -6.11
C LYS A 93 -25.23 -10.58 -4.88
N SER A 94 -24.81 -9.30 -4.81
CA SER A 94 -24.06 -8.76 -3.67
C SER A 94 -24.81 -8.81 -2.35
N ASN A 95 -24.10 -9.09 -1.26
CA ASN A 95 -24.71 -9.27 0.04
C ASN A 95 -24.99 -7.94 0.75
N VAL A 96 -25.94 -7.94 1.70
CA VAL A 96 -26.42 -6.70 2.36
C VAL A 96 -25.31 -6.00 3.14
N LEU A 97 -24.40 -6.76 3.75
CA LEU A 97 -23.30 -6.19 4.54
C LEU A 97 -22.26 -5.53 3.63
N GLU A 98 -21.98 -6.09 2.46
CA GLU A 98 -21.11 -5.47 1.45
C GLU A 98 -21.70 -4.17 0.93
N ARG A 99 -23.00 -4.15 0.62
CA ARG A 99 -23.71 -2.93 0.19
C ARG A 99 -23.60 -1.83 1.25
N SER A 100 -23.90 -2.16 2.51
CA SER A 100 -23.77 -1.21 3.63
C SER A 100 -22.33 -0.71 3.76
N LYS A 101 -21.34 -1.61 3.73
CA LYS A 101 -19.93 -1.26 3.85
C LYS A 101 -19.46 -0.38 2.70
N ALA A 102 -19.89 -0.66 1.48
CA ALA A 102 -19.54 0.11 0.29
C ALA A 102 -20.12 1.54 0.36
N GLN A 103 -21.37 1.67 0.81
CA GLN A 103 -22.02 2.96 1.02
C GLN A 103 -21.32 3.79 2.11
N ASP A 104 -21.05 3.18 3.27
CA ASP A 104 -20.37 3.85 4.38
C ASP A 104 -18.98 4.32 3.97
N LEU A 105 -18.23 3.47 3.26
CA LEU A 105 -16.90 3.80 2.78
C LEU A 105 -16.93 4.91 1.72
N ALA A 106 -17.85 4.84 0.77
CA ALA A 106 -18.01 5.88 -0.26
C ALA A 106 -18.39 7.23 0.36
N ALA A 107 -19.29 7.25 1.35
CA ALA A 107 -19.63 8.45 2.11
C ALA A 107 -18.42 8.99 2.86
N ALA A 108 -17.63 8.13 3.51
CA ALA A 108 -16.43 8.54 4.21
C ALA A 108 -15.35 9.11 3.25
N ILE A 109 -15.20 8.56 2.04
CA ILE A 109 -14.31 9.10 0.99
C ILE A 109 -14.82 10.47 0.54
N ARG A 110 -16.12 10.61 0.27
CA ARG A 110 -16.75 11.88 -0.08
C ARG A 110 -16.47 12.95 0.98
N ASP A 111 -16.75 12.65 2.24
CA ASP A 111 -16.72 13.64 3.30
C ASP A 111 -15.29 13.98 3.73
N GLY A 112 -14.42 12.96 3.82
CA GLY A 112 -13.02 13.12 4.23
C GLY A 112 -12.12 13.63 3.11
N GLU A 113 -12.00 12.84 2.03
CA GLU A 113 -11.04 13.11 0.95
C GLU A 113 -11.56 14.17 -0.04
N ARG A 114 -12.88 14.22 -0.27
CA ARG A 114 -13.53 15.19 -1.17
C ARG A 114 -14.18 16.36 -0.47
N ARG A 115 -13.99 16.47 0.85
CA ARG A 115 -14.50 17.58 1.67
C ARG A 115 -16.01 17.78 1.51
N GLY A 116 -16.75 16.69 1.31
CA GLY A 116 -18.21 16.66 1.12
C GLY A 116 -18.68 17.16 -0.25
N LYS A 117 -17.78 17.46 -1.19
CA LYS A 117 -18.13 18.11 -2.47
C LYS A 117 -18.46 17.14 -3.60
N ALA A 118 -18.03 15.89 -3.50
CA ALA A 118 -18.29 14.90 -4.54
C ALA A 118 -19.75 14.43 -4.50
N ARG A 119 -20.34 14.20 -5.68
CA ARG A 119 -21.65 13.54 -5.80
C ARG A 119 -21.48 12.06 -5.47
N LEU A 120 -22.37 11.51 -4.64
CA LEU A 120 -22.42 10.08 -4.36
C LEU A 120 -23.68 9.50 -4.98
N GLU A 121 -23.53 8.45 -5.77
CA GLU A 121 -24.61 7.81 -6.51
C GLU A 121 -24.56 6.29 -6.33
N LEU A 122 -25.71 5.68 -6.08
CA LEU A 122 -25.85 4.23 -6.00
C LEU A 122 -26.27 3.72 -7.36
N VAL A 123 -25.59 2.70 -7.86
CA VAL A 123 -25.80 2.15 -9.20
C VAL A 123 -26.12 0.67 -9.08
N ALA A 124 -27.29 0.26 -9.55
CA ALA A 124 -27.66 -1.14 -9.62
C ALA A 124 -27.09 -1.78 -10.90
N ASP A 125 -26.86 -3.10 -10.84
CA ASP A 125 -26.48 -3.92 -11.99
C ASP A 125 -27.53 -3.79 -13.13
N GLY A 126 -27.13 -3.18 -14.25
CA GLY A 126 -27.99 -2.90 -15.41
C GLY A 126 -28.48 -1.46 -15.50
N GLU A 127 -28.19 -0.62 -14.50
CA GLU A 127 -28.56 0.80 -14.44
C GLU A 127 -27.31 1.70 -14.51
N GLU A 128 -26.24 1.25 -15.18
CA GLU A 128 -24.98 1.99 -15.23
C GLU A 128 -25.13 3.36 -15.92
N PRO A 129 -24.78 4.48 -15.25
CA PRO A 129 -24.93 5.80 -15.85
C PRO A 129 -23.91 6.01 -16.98
N PRO A 130 -24.19 6.92 -17.94
CA PRO A 130 -23.29 7.18 -19.07
C PRO A 130 -21.86 7.54 -18.66
N GLU A 131 -21.68 8.25 -17.53
CA GLU A 131 -20.36 8.60 -16.99
C GLU A 131 -19.53 7.35 -16.63
N MET A 132 -20.16 6.32 -16.06
CA MET A 132 -19.51 5.05 -15.75
C MET A 132 -19.08 4.32 -17.02
N LEU A 133 -19.98 4.23 -18.01
CA LEU A 133 -19.73 3.57 -19.29
C LEU A 133 -18.68 4.32 -20.13
N GLN A 134 -18.59 5.64 -20.00
CA GLN A 134 -17.55 6.43 -20.66
C GLN A 134 -16.16 6.10 -20.12
N VAL A 135 -16.06 5.80 -18.82
CA VAL A 135 -14.78 5.48 -18.17
C VAL A 135 -14.38 4.02 -18.36
N LEU A 136 -15.31 3.09 -18.16
CA LEU A 136 -15.04 1.64 -18.20
C LEU A 136 -15.24 1.01 -19.59
N GLY A 137 -15.90 1.72 -20.50
CA GLY A 137 -16.37 1.18 -21.78
C GLY A 137 -17.71 0.46 -21.66
N PRO A 138 -18.19 -0.14 -22.77
CA PRO A 138 -19.45 -0.89 -22.78
C PRO A 138 -19.36 -2.10 -21.83
N LYS A 139 -20.41 -2.30 -21.04
CA LYS A 139 -20.47 -3.37 -20.05
C LYS A 139 -20.57 -4.75 -20.73
N PRO A 140 -19.64 -5.68 -20.47
CA PRO A 140 -19.73 -7.05 -20.94
C PRO A 140 -20.63 -7.89 -20.01
N ALA A 141 -20.85 -9.16 -20.37
CA ALA A 141 -21.35 -10.14 -19.41
C ALA A 141 -20.31 -10.34 -18.30
N LEU A 142 -20.72 -10.13 -17.05
CA LEU A 142 -19.86 -10.26 -15.88
C LEU A 142 -19.90 -11.68 -15.32
N GLN A 143 -18.80 -12.10 -14.69
CA GLN A 143 -18.77 -13.36 -13.96
C GLN A 143 -19.69 -13.28 -12.73
N GLU A 144 -20.27 -14.41 -12.35
CA GLU A 144 -21.02 -14.52 -11.10
C GLU A 144 -20.04 -14.68 -9.93
N GLY A 145 -20.23 -13.88 -8.87
CA GLY A 145 -19.57 -14.16 -7.59
C GLY A 145 -20.37 -15.18 -6.78
N SER A 146 -19.70 -15.86 -5.84
CA SER A 146 -20.35 -16.82 -4.95
C SER A 146 -20.15 -16.54 -3.46
N PRO A 147 -21.09 -16.95 -2.58
CA PRO A 147 -20.95 -16.82 -1.12
C PRO A 147 -19.71 -17.53 -0.55
N GLU A 148 -19.23 -18.60 -1.18
CA GLU A 148 -18.01 -19.31 -0.79
C GLU A 148 -16.76 -18.46 -1.01
N GLU A 149 -16.75 -17.64 -2.05
CA GLU A 149 -15.69 -16.68 -2.30
C GLU A 149 -15.64 -15.59 -1.21
N ASP A 150 -16.78 -15.20 -0.65
CA ASP A 150 -16.86 -14.23 0.46
C ASP A 150 -16.26 -14.79 1.75
N ILE A 151 -16.52 -16.08 2.04
CA ILE A 151 -15.91 -16.79 3.18
C ILE A 151 -14.39 -16.87 2.98
N THR A 152 -13.96 -17.19 1.76
CA THR A 152 -12.53 -17.24 1.43
C THR A 152 -11.90 -15.85 1.52
N ALA A 153 -12.62 -14.80 1.12
CA ALA A 153 -12.19 -13.41 1.27
C ALA A 153 -12.04 -13.03 2.74
N ASP A 154 -12.95 -13.43 3.63
CA ASP A 154 -12.82 -13.17 5.08
C ASP A 154 -11.51 -13.74 5.66
N GLN A 155 -11.13 -14.96 5.26
CA GLN A 155 -9.89 -15.60 5.72
C GLN A 155 -8.66 -14.86 5.20
N ARG A 156 -8.65 -14.49 3.91
CA ARG A 156 -7.58 -13.69 3.31
C ARG A 156 -7.48 -12.33 3.99
N ASN A 157 -8.61 -11.64 4.15
CA ASN A 157 -8.67 -10.35 4.83
C ASN A 157 -8.11 -10.48 6.25
N ALA A 158 -8.47 -11.50 7.03
CA ALA A 158 -7.98 -11.65 8.40
C ALA A 158 -6.45 -11.68 8.50
N GLY A 159 -5.73 -12.25 7.52
CA GLY A 159 -4.26 -12.33 7.50
C GLY A 159 -3.55 -11.37 6.54
N ALA A 160 -4.28 -10.59 5.74
CA ALA A 160 -3.70 -9.75 4.70
C ALA A 160 -2.95 -8.52 5.23
N ALA A 161 -3.22 -8.12 6.48
CA ALA A 161 -2.62 -6.95 7.08
C ALA A 161 -1.98 -7.25 8.44
N VAL A 162 -0.81 -6.65 8.66
CA VAL A 162 -0.03 -6.74 9.91
C VAL A 162 0.26 -5.33 10.40
N LEU A 163 0.09 -5.09 11.70
CA LEU A 163 0.40 -3.81 12.33
C LEU A 163 1.73 -3.93 13.08
N TYR A 164 2.61 -2.96 12.82
CA TYR A 164 3.92 -2.81 13.45
C TYR A 164 4.01 -1.48 14.18
N LYS A 165 4.76 -1.44 15.27
CA LYS A 165 5.23 -0.23 15.94
C LYS A 165 6.64 0.08 15.46
N VAL A 166 6.91 1.36 15.17
CA VAL A 166 8.27 1.87 14.93
C VAL A 166 8.93 2.08 16.29
N SER A 167 10.09 1.47 16.52
CA SER A 167 10.79 1.57 17.80
C SER A 167 12.31 1.45 17.62
N ASP A 168 13.06 2.13 18.48
CA ASP A 168 14.50 2.05 18.59
C ASP A 168 14.99 1.03 19.64
N ALA A 169 14.09 0.23 20.23
CA ALA A 169 14.40 -0.70 21.32
C ALA A 169 15.51 -1.73 20.98
N THR A 170 15.78 -1.95 19.69
CA THR A 170 16.85 -2.85 19.21
C THR A 170 18.22 -2.16 19.05
N GLY A 171 18.33 -0.88 19.44
CA GLY A 171 19.52 -0.05 19.22
C GLY A 171 19.55 0.66 17.86
N ARG A 172 18.54 0.41 17.02
CA ARG A 172 18.25 1.12 15.76
C ARG A 172 16.74 1.19 15.54
N MET A 173 16.26 2.18 14.80
CA MET A 173 14.86 2.27 14.40
C MET A 173 14.49 1.08 13.51
N ASP A 174 13.56 0.25 13.97
CA ASP A 174 13.03 -0.92 13.25
C ASP A 174 11.54 -1.13 13.56
N LEU A 175 10.94 -2.15 12.94
CA LEU A 175 9.55 -2.53 13.12
C LEU A 175 9.39 -3.66 14.12
N THR A 176 8.61 -3.42 15.18
CA THR A 176 8.17 -4.46 16.12
C THR A 176 6.72 -4.81 15.84
N GLN A 177 6.44 -6.08 15.58
CA GLN A 177 5.09 -6.55 15.27
C GLN A 177 4.18 -6.45 16.50
N VAL A 178 3.01 -5.81 16.35
CA VAL A 178 2.04 -5.63 17.44
C VAL A 178 0.72 -6.39 17.21
N ALA A 179 0.33 -6.64 15.95
CA ALA A 179 -0.82 -7.48 15.63
C ALA A 179 -0.69 -8.10 14.23
N THR A 180 -1.06 -9.37 14.08
CA THR A 180 -0.98 -10.13 12.81
C THR A 180 -2.31 -10.36 12.13
N SER A 181 -3.42 -10.03 12.80
CA SER A 181 -4.74 -10.28 12.26
C SER A 181 -5.66 -9.09 12.48
N SER A 182 -6.38 -8.74 11.42
CA SER A 182 -7.30 -7.60 11.37
C SER A 182 -8.75 -8.09 11.25
N PRO A 183 -9.73 -7.39 11.86
CA PRO A 183 -9.65 -6.00 12.30
C PRO A 183 -8.87 -5.78 13.60
N PHE A 184 -8.04 -4.74 13.62
CA PHE A 184 -7.24 -4.34 14.77
C PHE A 184 -8.08 -3.55 15.79
N SER A 185 -7.60 -3.44 17.03
CA SER A 185 -8.13 -2.45 17.98
C SER A 185 -7.51 -1.08 17.73
N GLN A 186 -8.32 -0.02 17.67
CA GLN A 186 -7.82 1.36 17.56
C GLN A 186 -6.88 1.73 18.72
N THR A 187 -7.07 1.12 19.89
CA THR A 187 -6.22 1.35 21.07
C THR A 187 -4.77 0.90 20.90
N LEU A 188 -4.46 0.10 19.88
CA LEU A 188 -3.08 -0.26 19.54
C LEU A 188 -2.29 0.94 19.03
N LEU A 189 -2.95 1.93 18.43
CA LEU A 189 -2.32 3.16 17.93
C LEU A 189 -2.06 4.13 19.09
N CYS A 190 -0.94 3.94 19.77
CA CYS A 190 -0.49 4.81 20.86
C CYS A 190 -0.09 6.18 20.32
N THR A 191 -0.60 7.25 20.93
CA THR A 191 -0.36 8.64 20.48
C THR A 191 1.11 9.06 20.56
N ASP A 192 1.88 8.39 21.42
CA ASP A 192 3.29 8.67 21.69
C ASP A 192 4.24 7.92 20.73
N ASP A 193 3.71 7.16 19.75
CA ASP A 193 4.52 6.32 18.85
C ASP A 193 4.12 6.47 17.37
N CYS A 194 4.96 5.98 16.46
CA CYS A 194 4.62 5.75 15.06
C CYS A 194 4.34 4.27 14.77
N PHE A 195 3.46 4.01 13.79
CA PHE A 195 3.06 2.66 13.41
C PHE A 195 3.10 2.47 11.89
N VAL A 196 3.34 1.25 11.47
CA VAL A 196 3.26 0.82 10.07
C VAL A 196 2.21 -0.27 9.95
N LEU A 197 1.18 -0.01 9.14
CA LEU A 197 0.20 -1.03 8.74
C LEU A 197 0.64 -1.59 7.39
N ASP A 198 1.17 -2.80 7.40
CA ASP A 198 1.52 -3.54 6.21
C ASP A 198 0.26 -4.12 5.56
N ASN A 199 0.01 -3.73 4.32
CA ASN A 199 -0.96 -4.35 3.40
C ASN A 199 -0.30 -4.49 2.01
N GLY A 200 1.02 -4.76 1.99
CA GLY A 200 1.87 -4.72 0.80
C GLY A 200 1.52 -5.79 -0.24
N THR A 201 0.88 -6.88 0.16
CA THR A 201 0.30 -7.87 -0.79
C THR A 201 -0.76 -7.25 -1.70
N CYS A 202 -1.42 -6.18 -1.25
CA CYS A 202 -2.36 -5.38 -2.03
C CYS A 202 -1.70 -4.09 -2.59
N GLY A 203 -0.38 -3.98 -2.54
CA GLY A 203 0.38 -2.86 -3.10
C GLY A 203 0.30 -1.56 -2.30
N LYS A 204 -0.08 -1.60 -1.00
CA LYS A 204 -0.21 -0.40 -0.18
C LYS A 204 0.25 -0.61 1.26
N ILE A 205 1.03 0.32 1.79
CA ILE A 205 1.46 0.38 3.19
C ILE A 205 1.07 1.74 3.77
N TYR A 206 0.69 1.77 5.04
CA TYR A 206 0.34 3.00 5.73
C TYR A 206 1.33 3.28 6.86
N VAL A 207 1.78 4.52 6.96
CA VAL A 207 2.60 5.02 8.07
C VAL A 207 1.75 5.96 8.91
N TRP A 208 1.32 5.50 10.07
CA TRP A 208 0.56 6.32 11.02
C TRP A 208 1.52 7.01 11.99
N LYS A 209 1.39 8.33 12.15
CA LYS A 209 2.25 9.13 13.03
C LYS A 209 1.45 9.68 14.20
N GLY A 210 1.75 9.19 15.40
CA GLY A 210 1.15 9.68 16.64
C GLY A 210 1.46 11.16 16.86
N ARG A 211 0.48 11.89 17.43
CA ARG A 211 0.61 13.33 17.66
C ARG A 211 1.76 13.68 18.61
N LYS A 212 2.07 12.79 19.56
CA LYS A 212 3.12 12.94 20.57
C LYS A 212 4.36 12.07 20.28
N ALA A 213 4.37 11.37 19.14
CA ALA A 213 5.53 10.60 18.73
C ALA A 213 6.77 11.49 18.66
N ASN A 214 7.90 10.94 19.09
CA ASN A 214 9.15 11.70 19.10
C ASN A 214 9.62 12.00 17.67
N GLU A 215 10.41 13.05 17.51
CA GLU A 215 10.82 13.53 16.18
C GLU A 215 11.66 12.47 15.42
N GLN A 216 12.48 11.70 16.14
CA GLN A 216 13.31 10.66 15.52
C GLN A 216 12.45 9.57 14.89
N GLU A 217 11.43 9.06 15.58
CA GLU A 217 10.47 8.10 15.04
C GLU A 217 9.70 8.68 13.85
N ARG A 218 9.22 9.92 13.98
CA ARG A 218 8.44 10.56 12.91
C ARG A 218 9.24 10.73 11.63
N GLN A 219 10.54 11.00 11.72
CA GLN A 219 11.42 11.10 10.57
C GLN A 219 11.85 9.73 10.05
N ALA A 220 12.07 8.76 10.93
CA ALA A 220 12.48 7.41 10.56
C ALA A 220 11.34 6.58 9.96
N ALA A 221 10.08 6.82 10.34
CA ALA A 221 8.96 5.92 10.02
C ALA A 221 8.77 5.68 8.52
N LEU A 222 8.96 6.70 7.68
CA LEU A 222 8.90 6.53 6.22
C LEU A 222 10.04 5.66 5.71
N LYS A 223 11.28 5.97 6.11
CA LYS A 223 12.47 5.22 5.73
C LYS A 223 12.36 3.75 6.15
N VAL A 224 11.94 3.49 7.38
CA VAL A 224 11.73 2.14 7.91
C VAL A 224 10.67 1.39 7.11
N ALA A 225 9.58 2.05 6.69
CA ALA A 225 8.57 1.44 5.82
C ALA A 225 9.11 1.11 4.42
N GLU A 226 9.92 1.99 3.82
CA GLU A 226 10.55 1.76 2.51
C GLU A 226 11.58 0.61 2.56
N GLU A 227 12.40 0.57 3.60
CA GLU A 227 13.32 -0.53 3.86
C GLU A 227 12.58 -1.85 4.08
N PHE A 228 11.44 -1.80 4.77
CA PHE A 228 10.57 -2.96 4.95
C PHE A 228 10.00 -3.48 3.61
N ILE A 229 9.54 -2.59 2.72
CA ILE A 229 9.09 -2.96 1.36
C ILE A 229 10.20 -3.72 0.62
N ALA A 230 11.42 -3.20 0.65
CA ALA A 230 12.57 -3.84 -0.01
C ALA A 230 12.93 -5.18 0.64
N ARG A 231 12.91 -5.25 1.97
CA ARG A 231 13.27 -6.46 2.75
C ARG A 231 12.29 -7.60 2.54
N VAL A 232 10.99 -7.31 2.49
CA VAL A 232 9.95 -8.33 2.26
C VAL A 232 9.84 -8.69 0.77
N GLY A 233 10.39 -7.87 -0.12
CA GLY A 233 10.36 -8.11 -1.56
C GLY A 233 9.03 -7.71 -2.22
N TYR A 234 8.31 -6.76 -1.62
CA TYR A 234 7.12 -6.18 -2.26
C TYR A 234 7.48 -5.41 -3.53
N SER A 235 6.48 -5.19 -4.39
CA SER A 235 6.67 -4.44 -5.63
C SER A 235 7.25 -3.04 -5.34
N PRO A 236 8.21 -2.53 -6.14
CA PRO A 236 8.66 -1.15 -6.04
C PRO A 236 7.56 -0.12 -6.30
N ARG A 237 6.41 -0.54 -6.84
CA ARG A 237 5.21 0.29 -7.05
C ARG A 237 4.29 0.34 -5.83
N THR A 238 4.63 -0.37 -4.75
CA THR A 238 3.88 -0.34 -3.50
C THR A 238 3.79 1.09 -3.00
N GLN A 239 2.57 1.58 -2.78
CA GLN A 239 2.34 2.95 -2.33
C GLN A 239 2.53 3.03 -0.82
N VAL A 240 3.18 4.10 -0.35
CA VAL A 240 3.27 4.43 1.08
C VAL A 240 2.40 5.66 1.35
N GLU A 241 1.39 5.52 2.20
CA GLU A 241 0.52 6.62 2.62
C GLU A 241 0.86 7.05 4.04
N ILE A 242 1.23 8.32 4.22
CA ILE A 242 1.55 8.89 5.54
C ILE A 242 0.30 9.51 6.15
N LEU A 243 -0.05 9.08 7.34
CA LEU A 243 -1.26 9.44 8.06
C LEU A 243 -0.92 10.07 9.42
N PRO A 244 -1.00 11.40 9.55
CA PRO A 244 -0.99 12.04 10.86
C PRO A 244 -2.21 11.61 11.68
N GLN A 245 -2.05 11.42 12.98
CA GLN A 245 -3.17 11.13 13.87
C GLN A 245 -4.30 12.17 13.72
N GLY A 246 -5.54 11.69 13.57
CA GLY A 246 -6.74 12.49 13.33
C GLY A 246 -6.95 12.89 11.86
N ARG A 247 -6.07 12.45 10.95
CA ARG A 247 -6.17 12.66 9.49
C ARG A 247 -6.12 11.34 8.74
N GLU A 248 -6.56 10.25 9.37
CA GLU A 248 -6.53 8.92 8.76
C GLU A 248 -7.57 8.79 7.63
N SER A 249 -7.18 8.17 6.53
CA SER A 249 -8.07 7.94 5.39
C SER A 249 -9.10 6.83 5.68
N PRO A 250 -10.28 6.87 5.06
CA PRO A 250 -11.30 5.82 5.19
C PRO A 250 -10.76 4.41 4.90
N LEU A 251 -9.88 4.29 3.91
CA LEU A 251 -9.23 3.03 3.53
C LEU A 251 -8.25 2.51 4.58
N PHE A 252 -7.68 3.36 5.43
CA PHE A 252 -6.90 2.92 6.59
C PHE A 252 -7.82 2.46 7.73
N LYS A 253 -8.86 3.25 8.01
CA LYS A 253 -9.80 2.98 9.13
C LYS A 253 -10.51 1.64 9.00
N GLN A 254 -10.72 1.13 7.78
CA GLN A 254 -11.38 -0.16 7.57
C GLN A 254 -10.67 -1.35 8.22
N PHE A 255 -9.36 -1.25 8.48
CA PHE A 255 -8.57 -2.31 9.12
C PHE A 255 -8.78 -2.38 10.63
N PHE A 256 -9.57 -1.48 11.20
CA PHE A 256 -9.82 -1.39 12.64
C PHE A 256 -11.29 -1.66 12.96
N SER A 257 -11.51 -2.27 14.11
CA SER A 257 -12.85 -2.49 14.65
C SER A 257 -13.32 -1.26 15.43
N GLY A 258 -14.58 -0.86 15.22
CA GLY A 258 -15.23 0.19 16.00
C GLY A 258 -14.53 1.55 16.00
N TRP A 259 -13.90 1.94 14.88
CA TRP A 259 -13.18 3.21 14.76
C TRP A 259 -14.08 4.41 15.15
N LYS A 260 -13.59 5.25 16.05
CA LYS A 260 -14.23 6.51 16.48
C LYS A 260 -13.35 7.71 16.18
#